data_AF-A0A0C2WDF4-F1
#
_entry.id   AF-A0A0C2WDF4-F1
#
_cell.length_a   1.000
_cell.length_b   1.000
_cell.length_c   1.000
_cell.angle_alpha   90.00
_cell.angle_beta   90.00
_cell.angle_gamma   90.00
#
_symmetry.space_group_name_H-M   'P 1'
#
loop_
_entity.id
_entity.type
_entity.pdbx_description
1 polymer ?
#
loop_
_entity_poly.entity_id
_entity_poly.type
_entity_poly.pdbx_seq_one_letter_code
_entity_poly.pdbx_strand_id
1 'polypeptide(L)'
;MVDWSRPLALREWKEWGYHARPWINGVFVTNYHADALSYAEIEKLAESLLDEHGNEHPEVWIPGVQHPSLPPRPPRWSSDPAPYWSGQCELNPYLRRKLVGEPPLFWDMGKDPSTAVHGHNLIATPLLPPDRAQAATWPMTTHFFISALADDVEFKWPILIRNKHGVTVQDVLEWIYANFQEAVDCDEWATWPMYLRTIATISYDKRGERDYLKRIDYLGFHSMFRGFEHSPDGQSWYLYVGRPY
;
A
#
# COMPACT_ATOMS: atom_id res chain seq x y z
N MET A 1 -26.43 10.03 -9.46
CA MET A 1 -25.67 10.84 -8.48
C MET A 1 -25.08 9.85 -7.48
N VAL A 2 -23.76 9.81 -7.32
CA VAL A 2 -23.12 8.85 -6.40
C VAL A 2 -23.35 9.32 -4.97
N ASP A 3 -23.89 8.44 -4.12
CA ASP A 3 -24.01 8.70 -2.70
C ASP A 3 -22.65 8.50 -2.02
N TRP A 4 -22.04 9.60 -1.61
CA TRP A 4 -20.75 9.63 -0.91
C TRP A 4 -20.89 9.37 0.59
N SER A 5 -22.11 9.37 1.14
CA SER A 5 -22.34 9.20 2.57
C SER A 5 -22.28 7.74 3.02
N ARG A 6 -22.40 6.79 2.07
CA ARG A 6 -22.37 5.36 2.37
C ARG A 6 -20.94 4.79 2.28
N PRO A 7 -20.47 4.09 3.33
CA PRO A 7 -19.21 3.36 3.30
C PRO A 7 -19.13 2.41 2.10
N LEU A 8 -17.95 2.30 1.52
CA LEU A 8 -17.72 1.44 0.37
C LEU A 8 -17.64 -0.03 0.82
N ALA A 9 -18.45 -0.91 0.22
CA ALA A 9 -18.43 -2.33 0.57
C ALA A 9 -17.09 -2.96 0.14
N LEU A 10 -16.62 -3.98 0.89
CA LEU A 10 -15.36 -4.68 0.57
C LEU A 10 -15.28 -5.16 -0.88
N ARG A 11 -16.40 -5.62 -1.43
CA ARG A 11 -16.52 -6.05 -2.82
C ARG A 11 -16.17 -4.93 -3.81
N GLU A 12 -16.58 -3.68 -3.54
CA GLU A 12 -16.33 -2.54 -4.43
C GLU A 12 -14.84 -2.16 -4.45
N TRP A 13 -14.12 -2.31 -3.33
CA TRP A 13 -12.66 -2.16 -3.29
C TRP A 13 -11.95 -3.22 -4.14
N LYS A 14 -12.42 -4.47 -4.04
CA LYS A 14 -11.90 -5.60 -4.82
C LYS A 14 -12.17 -5.43 -6.31
N GLU A 15 -13.38 -5.06 -6.69
CA GLU A 15 -13.76 -4.79 -8.09
C GLU A 15 -12.84 -3.71 -8.70
N TRP A 16 -12.52 -2.65 -7.94
CA TRP A 16 -11.54 -1.66 -8.38
C TRP A 16 -10.14 -2.26 -8.56
N GLY A 17 -9.65 -3.02 -7.58
CA GLY A 17 -8.34 -3.68 -7.66
C GLY A 17 -8.19 -4.57 -8.90
N TYR A 18 -9.21 -5.41 -9.18
CA TYR A 18 -9.23 -6.27 -10.36
C TYR A 18 -9.38 -5.48 -11.67
N HIS A 19 -10.07 -4.34 -11.65
CA HIS A 19 -10.14 -3.44 -12.81
C HIS A 19 -8.81 -2.72 -13.07
N ALA A 20 -8.12 -2.29 -12.01
CA ALA A 20 -6.86 -1.54 -12.09
C ALA A 20 -5.65 -2.43 -12.41
N ARG A 21 -5.64 -3.69 -11.94
CA ARG A 21 -4.62 -4.70 -12.25
C ARG A 21 -5.25 -6.05 -12.67
N PRO A 22 -5.86 -6.11 -13.85
CA PRO A 22 -6.48 -7.34 -14.33
C PRO A 22 -5.45 -8.42 -14.69
N TRP A 23 -5.91 -9.67 -14.72
CA TRP A 23 -5.13 -10.83 -15.16
C TRP A 23 -5.58 -11.23 -16.56
N ILE A 24 -4.74 -10.97 -17.57
CA ILE A 24 -5.06 -11.18 -18.99
C ILE A 24 -4.03 -12.13 -19.57
N ASN A 25 -4.49 -13.24 -20.16
CA ASN A 25 -3.63 -14.24 -20.78
C ASN A 25 -2.46 -14.70 -19.90
N GLY A 26 -2.67 -14.83 -18.58
CA GLY A 26 -1.64 -15.26 -17.65
C GLY A 26 -0.78 -14.12 -17.08
N VAL A 27 -0.90 -12.89 -17.56
CA VAL A 27 -0.08 -11.74 -17.15
C VAL A 27 -0.91 -10.70 -16.41
N PHE A 28 -0.38 -10.17 -15.30
CA PHE A 28 -1.00 -9.02 -14.63
C PHE A 28 -0.58 -7.72 -15.30
N VAL A 29 -1.54 -6.97 -15.82
CA VAL A 29 -1.29 -5.71 -16.53
C VAL A 29 -1.79 -4.51 -15.75
N THR A 30 -1.41 -3.31 -16.17
CA THR A 30 -1.82 -2.04 -15.54
C THR A 30 -2.91 -1.35 -16.34
N ASN A 31 -4.08 -1.10 -15.75
CA ASN A 31 -5.28 -0.72 -16.51
C ASN A 31 -6.06 0.51 -15.99
N TYR A 32 -5.47 1.31 -15.09
CA TYR A 32 -6.19 2.40 -14.41
C TYR A 32 -6.35 3.72 -15.20
N HIS A 33 -5.90 3.80 -16.47
CA HIS A 33 -6.06 5.00 -17.33
C HIS A 33 -6.55 4.64 -18.71
N ALA A 34 -7.55 5.31 -19.27
CA ALA A 34 -8.06 4.97 -20.60
C ALA A 34 -7.37 5.75 -21.72
N ASP A 35 -6.69 5.02 -22.60
CA ASP A 35 -6.53 5.42 -24.01
C ASP A 35 -7.54 4.66 -24.87
N ALA A 36 -8.10 5.34 -25.88
CA ALA A 36 -9.10 4.74 -26.75
C ALA A 36 -8.41 3.91 -27.85
N LEU A 37 -8.61 2.59 -27.84
CA LEU A 37 -8.20 1.67 -28.92
C LEU A 37 -9.41 0.95 -29.52
N SER A 38 -9.27 0.43 -30.74
CA SER A 38 -10.29 -0.38 -31.40
C SER A 38 -10.19 -1.87 -31.01
N TYR A 39 -11.30 -2.60 -31.01
CA TYR A 39 -11.36 -4.01 -30.57
C TYR A 39 -10.33 -4.95 -31.22
N ALA A 40 -10.09 -4.82 -32.53
CA ALA A 40 -9.17 -5.70 -33.25
C ALA A 40 -7.69 -5.48 -32.86
N GLU A 41 -7.36 -4.30 -32.35
CA GLU A 41 -6.03 -3.99 -31.82
C GLU A 41 -5.84 -4.58 -30.42
N ILE A 42 -6.93 -4.78 -29.68
CA ILE A 42 -6.94 -5.23 -28.29
C ILE A 42 -6.66 -6.73 -28.16
N GLU A 43 -7.19 -7.56 -29.06
CA GLU A 43 -6.88 -9.00 -29.07
C GLU A 43 -5.40 -9.24 -29.40
N LYS A 44 -4.88 -8.54 -30.43
CA LYS A 44 -3.45 -8.60 -30.77
C LYS A 44 -2.56 -8.10 -29.64
N LEU A 45 -3.01 -7.06 -28.93
CA LEU A 45 -2.34 -6.54 -27.74
C LEU A 45 -2.30 -7.60 -26.63
N ALA A 46 -3.41 -8.29 -26.37
CA ALA A 46 -3.48 -9.34 -25.36
C ALA A 46 -2.62 -10.57 -25.72
N GLU A 47 -2.54 -10.94 -26.99
CA GLU A 47 -1.65 -12.00 -27.48
C GLU A 47 -0.17 -11.62 -27.34
N SER A 48 0.17 -10.33 -27.48
CA SER A 48 1.55 -9.84 -27.36
C SER A 48 2.09 -9.76 -25.93
N LEU A 49 1.28 -10.09 -24.92
CA LEU A 49 1.72 -10.12 -23.51
C LEU A 49 2.64 -11.30 -23.19
N LEU A 50 2.69 -12.31 -24.07
CA LEU A 50 3.61 -13.43 -23.96
C LEU A 50 4.40 -13.55 -25.26
N ASP A 51 5.72 -13.66 -25.17
CA ASP A 51 6.54 -13.96 -26.33
C ASP A 51 6.47 -15.45 -26.72
N GLU A 52 7.17 -15.83 -27.80
CA GLU A 52 7.23 -17.21 -28.27
C GLU A 52 7.90 -18.19 -27.29
N HIS A 53 8.55 -17.68 -26.24
CA HIS A 53 9.19 -18.45 -25.18
C HIS A 53 8.35 -18.47 -23.88
N GLY A 54 7.21 -17.77 -23.85
CA GLY A 54 6.35 -17.63 -22.68
C GLY A 54 6.84 -16.60 -21.66
N ASN A 55 7.76 -15.71 -22.02
CA ASN A 55 8.16 -14.59 -21.17
C ASN A 55 7.05 -13.53 -21.15
N GLU A 56 6.80 -12.95 -19.97
CA GLU A 56 5.76 -11.95 -19.76
C GLU A 56 6.20 -10.55 -20.18
N HIS A 57 5.32 -9.84 -20.90
CA HIS A 57 5.50 -8.48 -21.40
C HIS A 57 4.36 -7.54 -20.96
N PRO A 58 4.14 -7.34 -19.64
CA PRO A 58 3.06 -6.49 -19.13
C PRO A 58 3.18 -5.02 -19.58
N GLU A 59 4.38 -4.56 -19.93
CA GLU A 59 4.67 -3.21 -20.43
C GLU A 59 4.08 -2.92 -21.81
N VAL A 60 3.76 -3.97 -22.58
CA VAL A 60 3.13 -3.82 -23.90
C VAL A 60 1.66 -3.43 -23.75
N TRP A 61 1.02 -3.78 -22.63
CA TRP A 61 -0.38 -3.43 -22.38
C TRP A 61 -0.59 -1.91 -22.33
N ILE A 62 -1.56 -1.43 -23.11
CA ILE A 62 -1.99 -0.04 -23.11
C ILE A 62 -3.09 0.10 -22.04
N PRO A 63 -2.89 0.93 -21.00
CA PRO A 63 -3.87 1.07 -19.94
C PRO A 63 -5.26 1.47 -20.46
N GLY A 64 -6.31 0.99 -19.75
CA GLY A 64 -7.72 1.41 -19.82
C GLY A 64 -8.42 1.19 -21.15
N VAL A 65 -7.75 0.47 -22.03
CA VAL A 65 -8.33 -0.33 -23.09
C VAL A 65 -9.48 -1.18 -22.56
N GLN A 66 -10.59 -1.26 -23.29
CA GLN A 66 -11.72 -2.11 -22.93
C GLN A 66 -11.61 -3.48 -23.60
N HIS A 67 -11.50 -4.55 -22.81
CA HIS A 67 -11.41 -5.92 -23.29
C HIS A 67 -12.51 -6.76 -22.62
N PRO A 68 -13.18 -7.72 -23.29
CA PRO A 68 -14.28 -8.49 -22.71
C PRO A 68 -13.93 -9.25 -21.43
N SER A 69 -12.71 -9.77 -21.34
CA SER A 69 -12.16 -10.39 -20.13
C SER A 69 -11.83 -9.43 -18.98
N LEU A 70 -11.90 -8.11 -19.20
CA LEU A 70 -11.72 -7.15 -18.10
C LEU A 70 -12.99 -7.07 -17.25
N PRO A 71 -12.85 -7.04 -15.92
CA PRO A 71 -13.98 -6.68 -15.08
C PRO A 71 -14.43 -5.24 -15.42
N PRO A 72 -15.75 -4.99 -15.44
CA PRO A 72 -16.26 -3.66 -15.71
C PRO A 72 -15.73 -2.69 -14.66
N ARG A 73 -15.46 -1.46 -15.09
CA ARG A 73 -15.07 -0.40 -14.17
C ARG A 73 -16.18 -0.17 -13.15
N PRO A 74 -15.91 -0.25 -11.84
CA PRO A 74 -16.96 -0.04 -10.86
C PRO A 74 -17.41 1.43 -10.86
N PRO A 75 -18.72 1.71 -10.91
CA PRO A 75 -19.27 3.01 -11.33
C PRO A 75 -18.99 4.17 -10.37
N ARG A 76 -18.65 3.88 -9.12
CA ARG A 76 -18.29 4.92 -8.14
C ARG A 76 -16.88 5.46 -8.38
N TRP A 77 -15.96 4.64 -8.91
CA TRP A 77 -14.55 5.03 -9.04
C TRP A 77 -14.31 5.96 -10.24
N SER A 78 -14.16 7.25 -9.97
CA SER A 78 -13.78 8.28 -10.95
C SER A 78 -12.34 8.09 -11.44
N SER A 79 -12.02 8.62 -12.63
CA SER A 79 -10.65 8.61 -13.16
C SER A 79 -9.78 9.67 -12.50
N ASP A 80 -10.44 10.74 -12.08
CA ASP A 80 -9.80 11.88 -11.47
C ASP A 80 -9.85 11.66 -9.96
N PRO A 81 -8.68 11.56 -9.30
CA PRO A 81 -8.62 11.49 -7.85
C PRO A 81 -9.18 12.80 -7.26
N ALA A 82 -9.84 12.69 -6.11
CA ALA A 82 -10.35 13.84 -5.39
C ALA A 82 -9.18 14.68 -4.80
N PRO A 83 -9.42 15.98 -4.57
CA PRO A 83 -8.52 16.79 -3.72
C PRO A 83 -8.33 16.12 -2.37
N TYR A 84 -7.11 16.19 -1.82
CA TYR A 84 -6.78 15.53 -0.56
C TYR A 84 -7.37 16.26 0.64
N TRP A 85 -8.26 15.58 1.37
CA TRP A 85 -8.71 15.94 2.72
C TRP A 85 -8.92 14.66 3.51
N SER A 86 -7.97 14.25 4.35
CA SER A 86 -8.04 12.92 5.00
C SER A 86 -9.31 12.77 5.83
N GLY A 87 -9.73 13.76 6.60
CA GLY A 87 -10.94 13.69 7.44
C GLY A 87 -12.27 13.42 6.71
N GLN A 88 -12.29 13.42 5.37
CA GLN A 88 -13.46 13.06 4.55
C GLN A 88 -13.27 11.75 3.76
N CYS A 89 -12.11 11.10 3.91
CA CYS A 89 -11.78 9.86 3.25
C CYS A 89 -12.02 8.64 4.15
N GLU A 90 -12.65 7.63 3.58
CA GLU A 90 -12.65 6.29 4.12
C GLU A 90 -11.33 5.59 3.76
N LEU A 91 -10.70 4.95 4.75
CA LEU A 91 -9.47 4.19 4.56
C LEU A 91 -9.77 2.79 4.02
N ASN A 92 -8.93 2.32 3.09
CA ASN A 92 -8.98 0.95 2.55
C ASN A 92 -8.99 -0.08 3.70
N PRO A 93 -9.83 -1.13 3.64
CA PRO A 93 -9.91 -2.14 4.67
C PRO A 93 -8.56 -2.76 5.08
N TYR A 94 -7.60 -2.93 4.16
CA TYR A 94 -6.26 -3.45 4.48
C TYR A 94 -5.43 -2.50 5.35
N LEU A 95 -5.64 -1.21 5.20
CA LEU A 95 -4.88 -0.18 5.89
C LEU A 95 -5.54 0.22 7.22
N ARG A 96 -6.78 -0.19 7.47
CA ARG A 96 -7.55 0.19 8.65
C ARG A 96 -7.08 -0.50 9.91
N ARG A 97 -6.88 0.26 10.99
CA ARG A 97 -6.65 -0.31 12.32
C ARG A 97 -7.90 -1.02 12.83
N LYS A 98 -7.69 -2.17 13.48
CA LYS A 98 -8.70 -2.85 14.30
C LYS A 98 -8.28 -2.78 15.76
N LEU A 99 -9.19 -2.33 16.62
CA LEU A 99 -8.97 -2.30 18.07
C LEU A 99 -9.05 -3.70 18.69
N VAL A 100 -9.86 -4.58 18.10
CA VAL A 100 -10.11 -5.94 18.58
C VAL A 100 -10.06 -6.92 17.41
N GLY A 101 -9.46 -8.08 17.67
CA GLY A 101 -9.33 -9.15 16.70
C GLY A 101 -8.11 -8.99 15.80
N GLU A 102 -8.07 -9.79 14.75
CA GLU A 102 -6.92 -9.87 13.87
C GLU A 102 -6.84 -8.65 12.94
N PRO A 103 -5.65 -8.05 12.76
CA PRO A 103 -5.45 -6.96 11.83
C PRO A 103 -5.80 -7.41 10.40
N PRO A 104 -6.31 -6.50 9.54
CA PRO A 104 -6.67 -6.86 8.18
C PRO A 104 -5.47 -7.25 7.31
N LEU A 105 -4.29 -6.72 7.63
CA LEU A 105 -3.04 -6.93 6.94
C LEU A 105 -1.96 -7.34 7.95
N PHE A 106 -1.25 -8.42 7.64
CA PHE A 106 -0.08 -8.87 8.38
C PHE A 106 1.16 -8.61 7.54
N TRP A 107 2.02 -7.75 8.04
CA TRP A 107 3.25 -7.37 7.37
C TRP A 107 4.28 -6.91 8.40
N ASP A 108 5.47 -7.51 8.37
CA ASP A 108 6.64 -7.04 9.11
C ASP A 108 7.27 -5.90 8.31
N MET A 109 7.28 -4.69 8.88
CA MET A 109 7.78 -3.48 8.21
C MET A 109 9.29 -3.54 7.93
N GLY A 110 10.02 -4.47 8.55
CA GLY A 110 11.41 -4.77 8.22
C GLY A 110 11.58 -5.66 6.99
N LYS A 111 10.49 -6.17 6.40
CA LYS A 111 10.50 -7.05 5.23
C LYS A 111 9.87 -6.36 4.02
N ASP A 112 10.29 -6.80 2.84
CA ASP A 112 9.77 -6.28 1.57
C ASP A 112 8.23 -6.33 1.54
N PRO A 113 7.54 -5.27 1.06
CA PRO A 113 6.08 -5.22 0.99
C PRO A 113 5.41 -6.38 0.26
N SER A 114 6.11 -7.09 -0.64
CA SER A 114 5.61 -8.31 -1.28
C SER A 114 5.35 -9.47 -0.32
N THR A 115 5.92 -9.41 0.89
CA THR A 115 5.67 -10.38 1.97
C THR A 115 4.37 -10.13 2.73
N ALA A 116 3.67 -9.03 2.44
CA ALA A 116 2.42 -8.71 3.10
C ALA A 116 1.33 -9.73 2.75
N VAL A 117 0.63 -10.21 3.78
CA VAL A 117 -0.45 -11.20 3.66
C VAL A 117 -1.72 -10.69 4.32
N HIS A 118 -2.87 -11.17 3.85
CA HIS A 118 -4.15 -10.99 4.53
C HIS A 118 -4.64 -12.33 5.09
N GLY A 119 -5.40 -12.28 6.19
CA GLY A 119 -5.76 -13.48 6.97
C GLY A 119 -4.63 -13.92 7.91
N HIS A 120 -4.90 -14.92 8.75
CA HIS A 120 -3.99 -15.38 9.80
C HIS A 120 -3.90 -16.92 9.85
N ASN A 121 -2.87 -17.44 10.52
CA ASN A 121 -2.60 -18.86 10.72
C ASN A 121 -2.45 -19.65 9.40
N LEU A 122 -3.22 -20.74 9.26
CA LEU A 122 -3.13 -21.74 8.19
C LEU A 122 -3.60 -21.22 6.82
N ILE A 123 -4.17 -20.01 6.75
CA ILE A 123 -4.76 -19.43 5.54
C ILE A 123 -4.27 -17.99 5.35
N ALA A 124 -2.99 -17.73 5.65
CA ALA A 124 -2.35 -16.49 5.23
C ALA A 124 -2.26 -16.47 3.69
N THR A 125 -2.91 -15.49 3.06
CA THR A 125 -2.90 -15.33 1.60
C THR A 125 -2.06 -14.12 1.24
N PRO A 126 -1.02 -14.27 0.40
CA PRO A 126 -0.25 -13.13 -0.11
C PRO A 126 -1.16 -12.11 -0.80
N LEU A 127 -0.87 -10.82 -0.63
CA LEU A 127 -1.55 -9.80 -1.42
C LEU A 127 -1.21 -9.97 -2.91
N LEU A 128 -2.21 -10.26 -3.72
CA LEU A 128 -2.04 -10.33 -5.17
C LEU A 128 -1.83 -8.92 -5.76
N PRO A 129 -1.31 -8.78 -6.99
CA PRO A 129 -1.22 -7.47 -7.65
C PRO A 129 -2.53 -6.65 -7.65
N PRO A 130 -3.73 -7.23 -7.88
CA PRO A 130 -5.01 -6.52 -7.71
C PRO A 130 -5.25 -5.95 -6.31
N ASP A 131 -4.81 -6.66 -5.27
CA ASP A 131 -5.01 -6.23 -3.87
C ASP A 131 -4.17 -5.01 -3.54
N ARG A 132 -2.92 -5.03 -4.01
CA ARG A 132 -1.96 -3.95 -3.86
C ARG A 132 -2.34 -2.71 -4.66
N ALA A 133 -3.00 -2.87 -5.80
CA ALA A 133 -3.47 -1.76 -6.62
C ALA A 133 -4.81 -1.15 -6.20
N GLN A 134 -5.44 -1.66 -5.15
CA GLN A 134 -6.59 -0.98 -4.57
C GLN A 134 -6.19 0.43 -4.12
N ALA A 135 -7.08 1.41 -4.28
CA ALA A 135 -6.85 2.74 -3.72
C ALA A 135 -6.65 2.64 -2.20
N ALA A 136 -5.78 3.48 -1.64
CA ALA A 136 -5.57 3.59 -0.20
C ALA A 136 -6.77 4.24 0.50
N THR A 137 -7.50 5.10 -0.21
CA THR A 137 -8.61 5.90 0.31
C THR A 137 -9.81 5.91 -0.65
N TRP A 138 -10.98 6.19 -0.11
CA TRP A 138 -12.21 6.48 -0.84
C TRP A 138 -12.83 7.79 -0.32
N PRO A 139 -13.05 8.81 -1.17
CA PRO A 139 -12.61 8.90 -2.56
C PRO A 139 -11.08 8.74 -2.68
N MET A 140 -10.62 8.29 -3.85
CA MET A 140 -9.20 8.14 -4.13
C MET A 140 -8.50 9.50 -4.09
N THR A 141 -7.39 9.61 -3.36
CA THR A 141 -6.64 10.87 -3.21
C THR A 141 -5.27 10.81 -3.86
N THR A 142 -4.76 11.95 -4.33
CA THR A 142 -3.38 12.03 -4.89
C THR A 142 -2.27 12.08 -3.84
N HIS A 143 -2.65 12.29 -2.57
CA HIS A 143 -1.72 12.43 -1.45
C HIS A 143 -2.16 11.52 -0.31
N PHE A 144 -1.18 11.07 0.48
CA PHE A 144 -1.41 10.37 1.75
C PHE A 144 -0.29 10.77 2.71
N PHE A 145 -0.63 11.49 3.77
CA PHE A 145 0.35 12.03 4.70
C PHE A 145 0.31 11.28 6.04
N ILE A 146 1.42 10.62 6.39
CA ILE A 146 1.63 9.95 7.67
C ILE A 146 2.45 10.91 8.53
N SER A 147 1.83 11.51 9.53
CA SER A 147 2.50 12.57 10.31
C SER A 147 3.13 12.07 11.60
N ALA A 148 2.66 10.95 12.14
CA ALA A 148 3.07 10.45 13.44
C ALA A 148 2.94 8.92 13.53
N LEU A 149 3.65 8.36 14.51
CA LEU A 149 3.42 7.02 15.02
C LEU A 149 2.61 7.17 16.32
N ALA A 150 1.52 6.41 16.46
CA ALA A 150 0.48 6.72 17.44
C ALA A 150 0.92 6.71 18.91
N ASP A 151 1.90 5.88 19.27
CA ASP A 151 2.44 5.77 20.63
C ASP A 151 3.82 6.45 20.77
N ASP A 152 4.20 7.29 19.80
CA ASP A 152 5.48 7.99 19.78
C ASP A 152 5.30 9.49 19.49
N VAL A 153 5.37 10.27 20.56
CA VAL A 153 5.29 11.73 20.50
C VAL A 153 6.52 12.38 19.87
N GLU A 154 7.62 11.64 19.71
CA GLU A 154 8.87 12.12 19.14
C GLU A 154 9.09 11.64 17.69
N PHE A 155 8.08 11.07 17.03
CA PHE A 155 8.21 10.53 15.67
C PHE A 155 8.78 11.58 14.69
N LYS A 156 9.97 11.31 14.15
CA LYS A 156 10.76 12.29 13.36
C LYS A 156 10.63 12.16 11.85
N TRP A 157 9.95 11.13 11.37
CA TRP A 157 9.99 10.74 9.96
C TRP A 157 8.61 10.82 9.30
N PRO A 158 8.02 12.01 9.17
CA PRO A 158 6.75 12.13 8.48
C PRO A 158 6.90 11.68 7.02
N ILE A 159 5.90 10.92 6.53
CA ILE A 159 5.93 10.32 5.19
C ILE A 159 4.83 10.98 4.36
N LEU A 160 5.23 11.66 3.28
CA LEU A 160 4.29 12.21 2.29
C LEU A 160 4.33 11.38 1.02
N ILE A 161 3.26 10.64 0.78
CA ILE A 161 3.10 9.82 -0.42
C ILE A 161 2.36 10.65 -1.47
N ARG A 162 2.86 10.64 -2.71
CA ARG A 162 2.26 11.36 -3.84
C ARG A 162 2.08 10.42 -5.01
N ASN A 163 0.86 10.34 -5.51
CA ASN A 163 0.55 9.66 -6.76
C ASN A 163 -0.51 10.46 -7.52
N LYS A 164 -0.13 11.03 -8.67
CA LYS A 164 -1.04 11.84 -9.51
C LYS A 164 -2.27 11.06 -10.00
N HIS A 165 -2.21 9.74 -9.96
CA HIS A 165 -3.24 8.82 -10.40
C HIS A 165 -4.03 8.21 -9.23
N GLY A 166 -3.73 8.66 -8.01
CA GLY A 166 -4.34 8.18 -6.78
C GLY A 166 -3.43 7.21 -6.03
N VAL A 167 -3.28 7.45 -4.73
CA VAL A 167 -2.44 6.63 -3.85
C VAL A 167 -3.08 5.25 -3.69
N THR A 168 -2.29 4.21 -3.92
CA THR A 168 -2.68 2.80 -3.78
C THR A 168 -2.21 2.21 -2.45
N VAL A 169 -2.72 1.03 -2.09
CA VAL A 169 -2.21 0.24 -0.97
C VAL A 169 -0.71 -0.06 -1.18
N GLN A 170 -0.29 -0.38 -2.40
CA GLN A 170 1.12 -0.63 -2.73
C GLN A 170 1.99 0.58 -2.41
N ASP A 171 1.60 1.77 -2.88
CA ASP A 171 2.33 3.01 -2.63
C ASP A 171 2.52 3.23 -1.12
N VAL A 172 1.48 2.99 -0.32
CA VAL A 172 1.55 3.14 1.14
C VAL A 172 2.56 2.19 1.77
N LEU A 173 2.54 0.90 1.42
CA LEU A 173 3.47 -0.08 1.98
C LEU A 173 4.92 0.19 1.53
N GLU A 174 5.13 0.53 0.25
CA GLU A 174 6.46 0.80 -0.29
C GLU A 174 7.09 2.05 0.32
N TRP A 175 6.33 3.13 0.50
CA TRP A 175 6.84 4.35 1.11
C TRP A 175 7.12 4.19 2.61
N ILE A 176 6.29 3.43 3.34
CA ILE A 176 6.61 3.05 4.72
C ILE A 176 7.92 2.26 4.75
N TYR A 177 8.02 1.20 3.94
CA TYR A 177 9.19 0.36 3.89
C TYR A 177 10.45 1.19 3.61
N ALA A 178 10.45 1.95 2.52
CA ALA A 178 11.57 2.78 2.11
C ALA A 178 12.00 3.75 3.23
N ASN A 179 11.04 4.43 3.87
CA ASN A 179 11.34 5.37 4.95
C ASN A 179 12.00 4.69 6.16
N PHE A 180 11.54 3.50 6.54
CA PHE A 180 12.12 2.76 7.67
C PHE A 180 13.41 1.99 7.30
N GLN A 181 13.71 1.81 6.01
CA GLN A 181 14.99 1.26 5.57
C GLN A 181 16.12 2.31 5.53
N GLU A 182 15.83 3.61 5.67
CA GLU A 182 16.85 4.65 5.69
C GLU A 182 17.84 4.49 6.87
N ALA A 183 19.10 4.85 6.62
CA ALA A 183 20.15 4.88 7.62
C ALA A 183 19.86 5.95 8.69
N VAL A 184 20.16 5.62 9.94
CA VAL A 184 20.17 6.58 11.04
C VAL A 184 21.56 7.20 11.12
N ASP A 185 21.62 8.53 11.00
CA ASP A 185 22.88 9.25 11.11
C ASP A 185 23.32 9.43 12.58
N CYS A 186 24.56 9.88 12.77
CA CYS A 186 25.13 10.03 14.11
C CYS A 186 24.44 11.11 14.94
N ASP A 187 23.97 12.19 14.30
CA ASP A 187 23.33 13.32 14.99
C ASP A 187 21.92 12.91 15.46
N GLU A 188 21.17 12.27 14.58
CA GLU A 188 19.88 11.65 14.88
C GLU A 188 20.01 10.65 16.03
N TRP A 189 20.95 9.70 15.93
CA TRP A 189 21.24 8.75 17.01
C TRP A 189 21.57 9.44 18.33
N ALA A 190 22.37 10.51 18.29
CA ALA A 190 22.75 11.28 19.46
C ALA A 190 21.59 12.05 20.12
N THR A 191 20.45 12.23 19.42
CA THR A 191 19.23 12.79 20.03
C THR A 191 18.35 11.75 20.72
N TRP A 192 18.54 10.45 20.45
CA TRP A 192 17.67 9.43 21.02
C TRP A 192 17.94 9.22 22.50
N PRO A 193 16.89 9.02 23.34
CA PRO A 193 17.05 8.54 24.70
C PRO A 193 17.86 7.24 24.78
N MET A 194 18.61 7.06 25.87
CA MET A 194 19.51 5.91 26.05
C MET A 194 18.79 4.55 25.90
N TYR A 195 17.55 4.42 26.37
CA TYR A 195 16.79 3.18 26.27
C TYR A 195 16.43 2.83 24.81
N LEU A 196 16.11 3.81 23.96
CA LEU A 196 15.84 3.59 22.54
C LEU A 196 17.10 3.18 21.80
N ARG A 197 18.24 3.79 22.12
CA ARG A 197 19.54 3.35 21.59
C ARG A 197 19.80 1.88 21.91
N THR A 198 19.57 1.46 23.15
CA THR A 198 19.73 0.05 23.53
C THR A 198 18.80 -0.88 22.73
N ILE A 199 17.52 -0.53 22.58
CA ILE A 199 16.56 -1.32 21.78
C ILE A 199 17.01 -1.42 20.32
N ALA A 200 17.43 -0.31 19.74
CA ALA A 200 17.86 -0.25 18.35
C ALA A 200 19.16 -1.03 18.11
N THR A 201 20.15 -0.93 19.00
CA THR A 201 21.38 -1.74 18.90
C THR A 201 21.06 -3.24 18.96
N ILE A 202 20.20 -3.68 19.89
CA ILE A 202 19.79 -5.09 19.98
C ILE A 202 19.08 -5.55 18.71
N SER A 203 18.24 -4.67 18.13
CA SER A 203 17.46 -5.00 16.93
C SER A 203 18.34 -5.08 15.69
N TYR A 204 19.27 -4.13 15.55
CA TYR A 204 20.33 -4.13 14.53
C TYR A 204 21.15 -5.43 14.60
N ASP A 205 21.65 -5.80 15.79
CA ASP A 205 22.44 -7.03 15.97
C ASP A 205 21.65 -8.29 15.59
N LYS A 206 20.36 -8.33 15.90
CA LYS A 206 19.47 -9.47 15.58
C LYS A 206 19.10 -9.56 14.11
N ARG A 207 19.04 -8.44 13.38
CA ARG A 207 18.76 -8.43 11.94
C ARG A 207 19.83 -9.22 11.17
N GLY A 208 21.07 -9.23 11.68
CA GLY A 208 22.18 -10.01 11.11
C GLY A 208 22.72 -9.46 9.79
N GLU A 209 22.18 -8.34 9.32
CA GLU A 209 22.69 -7.57 8.20
C GLU A 209 23.89 -6.73 8.69
N ARG A 210 25.03 -6.79 7.97
CA ARG A 210 26.26 -6.08 8.35
C ARG A 210 26.35 -4.69 7.70
N ASP A 211 25.24 -3.97 7.66
CA ASP A 211 25.16 -2.64 7.07
C ASP A 211 25.19 -1.55 8.17
N TYR A 212 24.30 -0.57 8.08
CA TYR A 212 24.14 0.51 9.04
C TYR A 212 22.88 0.31 9.89
N LEU A 213 22.82 1.00 11.02
CA LEU A 213 21.59 1.07 11.82
C LEU A 213 20.51 1.79 11.02
N LYS A 214 19.34 1.15 10.91
CA LYS A 214 18.21 1.64 10.12
C LYS A 214 17.13 2.20 11.03
N ARG A 215 16.27 3.06 10.49
CA ARG A 215 15.11 3.59 11.23
C ARG A 215 14.15 2.48 11.69
N ILE A 216 14.06 1.35 10.99
CA ILE A 216 13.27 0.20 11.47
C ILE A 216 13.79 -0.36 12.80
N ASP A 217 15.10 -0.26 13.06
CA ASP A 217 15.72 -0.75 14.29
C ASP A 217 15.22 0.07 15.51
N TYR A 218 14.83 1.34 15.31
CA TYR A 218 14.20 2.19 16.33
C TYR A 218 12.90 1.58 16.91
N LEU A 219 12.09 0.94 16.06
CA LEU A 219 10.82 0.33 16.46
C LEU A 219 11.03 -1.00 17.22
N GLY A 220 12.23 -1.56 17.14
CA GLY A 220 12.55 -2.86 17.70
C GLY A 220 12.42 -4.00 16.69
N PHE A 221 12.85 -5.19 17.12
CA PHE A 221 12.83 -6.41 16.31
C PHE A 221 11.40 -6.89 16.00
N HIS A 222 11.13 -7.22 14.73
CA HIS A 222 9.82 -7.64 14.20
C HIS A 222 8.69 -6.63 14.48
N SER A 223 8.79 -5.47 13.87
CA SER A 223 7.75 -4.43 13.99
C SER A 223 6.68 -4.64 12.93
N MET A 224 5.50 -5.08 13.38
CA MET A 224 4.36 -5.39 12.52
C MET A 224 3.51 -4.15 12.28
N PHE A 225 3.06 -3.98 11.05
CA PHE A 225 2.03 -3.00 10.69
C PHE A 225 0.70 -3.32 11.38
N ARG A 226 0.03 -2.31 11.95
CA ARG A 226 -1.27 -2.44 12.65
C ARG A 226 -2.37 -1.54 12.07
N GLY A 227 -2.10 -0.84 10.98
CA GLY A 227 -3.06 0.03 10.31
C GLY A 227 -2.87 1.51 10.66
N PHE A 228 -3.82 2.31 10.20
CA PHE A 228 -3.87 3.74 10.46
C PHE A 228 -5.19 4.17 11.08
N GLU A 229 -5.14 5.34 11.73
CA GLU A 229 -6.30 6.14 12.10
C GLU A 229 -6.07 7.59 11.69
N HIS A 230 -7.16 8.36 11.60
CA HIS A 230 -7.08 9.79 11.34
C HIS A 230 -6.39 10.49 12.50
N SER A 231 -5.53 11.46 12.18
CA SER A 231 -5.10 12.43 13.17
C SER A 231 -6.29 13.23 13.71
N PRO A 232 -6.22 13.78 14.94
CA PRO A 232 -7.29 14.59 15.50
C PRO A 232 -7.67 15.83 14.67
N ASP A 233 -6.72 16.37 13.89
CA ASP A 233 -6.96 17.50 12.99
C ASP A 233 -7.59 17.11 11.64
N GLY A 234 -7.68 15.80 11.35
CA GLY A 234 -8.22 15.26 10.10
C GLY A 234 -7.43 15.67 8.85
N GLN A 235 -6.13 15.98 8.98
CA GLN A 235 -5.25 16.34 7.86
C GLN A 235 -4.19 15.28 7.55
N SER A 236 -3.98 14.31 8.44
CA SER A 236 -2.98 13.27 8.28
C SER A 236 -3.46 11.93 8.84
N TRP A 237 -2.58 10.95 8.82
CA TRP A 237 -2.77 9.61 9.35
C TRP A 237 -1.73 9.32 10.42
N TYR A 238 -2.17 8.67 11.51
CA TYR A 238 -1.28 8.10 12.51
C TYR A 238 -1.06 6.63 12.20
N LEU A 239 0.21 6.25 12.07
CA LEU A 239 0.61 4.86 11.86
C LEU A 239 0.61 4.13 13.20
N TYR A 240 0.01 2.94 13.23
CA TYR A 240 0.09 2.03 14.37
C TYR A 240 1.01 0.86 14.01
N VAL A 241 1.88 0.53 14.96
CA VAL A 241 2.81 -0.61 14.88
C VAL A 241 2.69 -1.46 16.14
N GLY A 242 3.11 -2.71 16.07
CA GLY A 242 3.12 -3.59 17.24
C GLY A 242 3.99 -4.82 17.04
N ARG A 243 4.19 -5.58 18.10
CA ARG A 243 4.93 -6.86 18.03
C ARG A 243 4.09 -7.96 17.38
N PRO A 244 4.70 -8.99 16.78
CA PRO A 244 3.99 -10.20 16.36
C PRO A 244 3.21 -10.79 17.55
N TYR A 245 2.02 -11.31 17.27
CA TYR A 245 1.19 -12.01 18.27
C TYR A 245 1.66 -13.46 18.43
#